data_AF-A0A7X5L8M6-F1
#
_entry.id   AF-A0A7X5L8M6-F1
#
_cell.length_a   1.000
_cell.length_b   1.000
_cell.length_c   1.000
_cell.angle_alpha   90.00
_cell.angle_beta   90.00
_cell.angle_gamma   90.00
#
_symmetry.space_group_name_H-M   'P 1'
#
loop_
_entity.id
_entity.type
_entity.pdbx_description
1 polymer ?
#
loop_
_entity_poly.entity_id
_entity_poly.type
_entity_poly.pdbx_seq_one_letter_code
_entity_poly.pdbx_strand_id
1 'polypeptide(L)'
;MRKQNSTFQSAFISESGSELQNNDYFAFVELEEYACYVVADGLNDLPDTESAKLAIETALLSFQEHPSMRKNALLSYIKAANRALCKADQKERLKASVMIVVTNYEAFRYVYAGNTRLRLYRNGNKKEQSRDTSLSSDLGKEKNLSEDMLAKHEERNNLYAYVGQGDRFKPVVSKKIKLENGDILALYTRGIWENLDGGELDDVFSEAKDDPKESLNDAEELLLSKQPKTLENYTFATIFVDKVFTDPERKKKRKKIAIICIAAVVIILAVSAVIWFLHRRYIRLVEDMDRRYADTIEYIQDSNFIRAGEEAKEALADAEKLRNKEYIQKISDYIKLIEAVNKADEAYDGGNYEEAQNSYISARTRSRYADHAADDYINQKLEHIADYLSVFDYIRLGDALNEQGDYDKAEEKYLQAKQLATGVYYEEGRKEAISALEDLYQNRQEEAESVKQKAQEQAEIEVSAAQLAVEGDKAFAEGDYDSASAFYAMAIEKYQELGDDVHVVLIQTKLDSCRLKAEEIKEKEQQAQDYVNDGKQQADDGNYVEAKKQYLLAKNIYKELGMDDKAEELDGLMEILAVELEQEDMEQSSTNETLDGILQE
;
A
#
# COMPACT_ATOMS: atom_id res chain seq x y z
N MET A 1 -13.36 -10.72 -76.36
CA MET A 1 -14.43 -11.42 -77.11
C MET A 1 -15.76 -11.38 -76.33
N ARG A 2 -16.37 -10.19 -76.17
CA ARG A 2 -17.70 -10.07 -75.53
C ARG A 2 -18.81 -10.26 -76.55
N LYS A 3 -18.71 -9.57 -77.70
CA LYS A 3 -19.65 -9.69 -78.83
C LYS A 3 -19.88 -11.14 -79.25
N GLN A 4 -18.81 -11.93 -79.39
CA GLN A 4 -18.92 -13.35 -79.79
C GLN A 4 -19.64 -14.25 -78.76
N ASN A 5 -19.72 -13.81 -77.50
CA ASN A 5 -20.34 -14.54 -76.40
C ASN A 5 -21.71 -13.97 -76.02
N SER A 6 -22.26 -13.10 -76.87
CA SER A 6 -23.56 -12.46 -76.75
C SER A 6 -24.28 -12.47 -78.10
N THR A 7 -25.60 -12.43 -78.09
CA THR A 7 -26.41 -12.40 -79.31
C THR A 7 -27.35 -11.21 -79.22
N PHE A 8 -27.15 -10.25 -80.11
CA PHE A 8 -27.93 -9.02 -80.23
C PHE A 8 -28.47 -8.97 -81.66
N GLN A 9 -29.79 -8.88 -81.81
CA GLN A 9 -30.44 -8.74 -83.11
C GLN A 9 -31.06 -7.35 -83.18
N SER A 10 -30.79 -6.61 -84.27
CA SER A 10 -31.36 -5.26 -84.44
C SER A 10 -32.09 -5.16 -85.77
N ALA A 11 -33.22 -4.46 -85.74
CA ALA A 11 -34.00 -4.10 -86.91
C ALA A 11 -34.50 -2.65 -86.75
N PHE A 12 -34.83 -2.00 -87.86
CA PHE A 12 -35.42 -0.67 -87.84
C PHE A 12 -36.29 -0.42 -89.06
N ILE A 13 -37.20 0.53 -88.91
CA ILE A 13 -38.05 1.12 -89.96
C ILE A 13 -37.87 2.63 -89.89
N SER A 14 -37.78 3.31 -91.03
CA SER A 14 -37.57 4.75 -91.11
C SER A 14 -38.19 5.30 -92.39
N GLU A 15 -39.24 6.09 -92.26
CA GLU A 15 -40.07 6.54 -93.38
C GLU A 15 -40.36 8.05 -93.30
N SER A 16 -40.54 8.68 -94.46
CA SER A 16 -40.80 10.13 -94.52
C SER A 16 -42.22 10.50 -94.10
N GLY A 17 -43.16 9.54 -94.05
CA GLY A 17 -44.56 9.82 -93.76
C GLY A 17 -45.21 10.69 -94.86
N SER A 18 -45.84 11.79 -94.45
CA SER A 18 -46.47 12.77 -95.33
C SER A 18 -45.51 13.85 -95.86
N GLU A 19 -44.27 13.88 -95.35
CA GLU A 19 -43.24 14.85 -95.73
C GLU A 19 -42.50 14.44 -97.00
N LEU A 20 -41.92 15.42 -97.70
CA LEU A 20 -41.16 15.21 -98.95
C LEU A 20 -39.83 14.47 -98.74
N GLN A 21 -39.24 14.59 -97.56
CA GLN A 21 -37.96 13.99 -97.19
C GLN A 21 -38.03 13.45 -95.77
N ASN A 22 -37.24 12.41 -95.48
CA ASN A 22 -37.08 11.85 -94.15
C ASN A 22 -35.91 12.52 -93.42
N ASN A 23 -36.21 13.31 -92.38
CA ASN A 23 -35.22 13.98 -91.54
C ASN A 23 -34.84 13.17 -90.30
N ASP A 24 -35.44 12.00 -90.09
CA ASP A 24 -35.02 11.07 -89.06
C ASP A 24 -33.87 10.19 -89.56
N TYR A 25 -33.03 9.71 -88.64
CA TYR A 25 -31.95 8.81 -88.98
C TYR A 25 -31.68 7.82 -87.84
N PHE A 26 -31.34 6.58 -88.20
CA PHE A 26 -30.90 5.54 -87.27
C PHE A 26 -29.63 4.88 -87.80
N ALA A 27 -28.61 4.75 -86.95
CA ALA A 27 -27.43 3.98 -87.28
C ALA A 27 -26.80 3.38 -86.02
N PHE A 28 -26.00 2.33 -86.21
CA PHE A 28 -25.35 1.64 -85.12
C PHE A 28 -23.97 1.09 -85.53
N VAL A 29 -23.13 0.87 -84.52
CA VAL A 29 -21.80 0.28 -84.64
C VAL A 29 -21.61 -0.75 -83.54
N GLU A 30 -21.27 -1.98 -83.90
CA GLU A 30 -21.04 -3.07 -82.95
C GLU A 30 -19.59 -3.56 -82.99
N LEU A 31 -18.80 -3.16 -81.99
CA LEU A 31 -17.39 -3.54 -81.79
C LEU A 31 -17.29 -4.80 -80.91
N GLU A 32 -16.09 -5.36 -80.73
CA GLU A 32 -15.91 -6.60 -79.96
C GLU A 32 -16.28 -6.51 -78.47
N GLU A 33 -16.11 -5.34 -77.85
CA GLU A 33 -16.35 -5.12 -76.42
C GLU A 33 -17.56 -4.23 -76.12
N TYR A 34 -17.99 -3.43 -77.10
CA TYR A 34 -19.07 -2.45 -76.96
C TYR A 34 -19.88 -2.34 -78.25
N ALA A 35 -21.17 -2.02 -78.13
CA ALA A 35 -21.99 -1.55 -79.25
C ALA A 35 -22.63 -0.20 -78.93
N CYS A 36 -22.84 0.59 -79.97
CA CYS A 36 -23.48 1.91 -79.90
C CYS A 36 -24.61 1.96 -80.92
N TYR A 37 -25.82 2.28 -80.47
CA TYR A 37 -27.01 2.48 -81.30
C TYR A 37 -27.46 3.92 -81.13
N VAL A 38 -27.74 4.62 -82.23
CA VAL A 38 -28.15 6.02 -82.19
C VAL A 38 -29.36 6.23 -83.07
N VAL A 39 -30.41 6.83 -82.50
CA VAL A 39 -31.57 7.34 -83.24
C VAL A 39 -31.62 8.86 -83.08
N ALA A 40 -31.98 9.56 -84.14
CA ALA A 40 -32.11 11.00 -84.16
C ALA A 40 -33.28 11.45 -85.02
N ASP A 41 -33.91 12.54 -84.59
CA ASP A 41 -35.02 13.23 -85.23
C ASP A 41 -34.59 14.68 -85.51
N GLY A 42 -34.68 15.09 -86.77
CA GLY A 42 -34.28 16.42 -87.23
C GLY A 42 -35.35 17.46 -86.93
N LEU A 43 -35.02 18.46 -86.11
CA LEU A 43 -35.98 19.46 -85.60
C LEU A 43 -35.99 20.77 -86.41
N ASN A 44 -35.49 20.77 -87.64
CA ASN A 44 -35.45 21.95 -88.50
C ASN A 44 -36.61 21.91 -89.51
N ASP A 45 -37.31 23.04 -89.66
CA ASP A 45 -38.44 23.17 -90.60
C ASP A 45 -38.01 23.41 -92.06
N LEU A 46 -36.71 23.41 -92.34
CA LEU A 46 -36.16 23.67 -93.66
C LEU A 46 -35.98 22.37 -94.46
N PRO A 47 -36.47 22.30 -95.71
CA PRO A 47 -36.12 21.22 -96.62
C PRO A 47 -34.59 21.16 -96.83
N ASP A 48 -34.04 19.95 -97.01
CA ASP A 48 -32.60 19.66 -97.24
C ASP A 48 -31.64 19.77 -96.03
N THR A 49 -32.12 19.77 -94.77
CA THR A 49 -31.23 19.76 -93.59
C THR A 49 -30.94 18.36 -93.05
N GLU A 50 -29.71 17.86 -93.24
CA GLU A 50 -29.26 16.55 -92.72
C GLU A 50 -28.86 16.58 -91.21
N SER A 51 -29.65 17.25 -90.36
CA SER A 51 -29.33 17.45 -88.92
C SER A 51 -29.19 16.13 -88.15
N ALA A 52 -30.12 15.19 -88.33
CA ALA A 52 -30.09 13.90 -87.64
C ALA A 52 -28.87 13.06 -88.07
N LYS A 53 -28.60 12.99 -89.37
CA LYS A 53 -27.48 12.25 -89.95
C LYS A 53 -26.13 12.78 -89.47
N LEU A 54 -25.90 14.09 -89.55
CA LEU A 54 -24.65 14.71 -89.06
C LEU A 54 -24.43 14.48 -87.56
N ALA A 55 -25.49 14.56 -86.76
CA ALA A 55 -25.42 14.30 -85.32
C ALA A 55 -25.03 12.85 -85.03
N ILE A 56 -25.63 11.89 -85.74
CA ILE A 56 -25.37 10.46 -85.59
C ILE A 56 -23.96 10.09 -86.04
N GLU A 57 -23.53 10.52 -87.23
CA GLU A 57 -22.19 10.26 -87.74
C GLU A 57 -21.13 10.77 -86.77
N THR A 58 -21.29 12.00 -86.28
CA THR A 58 -20.36 12.59 -85.29
C THR A 58 -20.34 11.80 -83.98
N ALA A 59 -21.51 11.39 -83.48
CA ALA A 59 -21.61 10.61 -82.24
C ALA A 59 -20.97 9.22 -82.37
N LEU A 60 -21.21 8.53 -83.49
CA LEU A 60 -20.65 7.22 -83.78
C LEU A 60 -19.14 7.26 -84.00
N LEU A 61 -18.63 8.27 -84.72
CA LEU A 61 -17.19 8.49 -84.88
C LEU A 61 -16.50 8.70 -83.53
N SER A 62 -17.07 9.57 -82.69
CA SER A 62 -16.52 9.82 -81.34
C SER A 62 -16.56 8.57 -80.45
N PHE A 63 -17.58 7.72 -80.61
CA PHE A 63 -17.64 6.42 -79.95
C PHE A 63 -16.57 5.45 -80.46
N GLN A 64 -16.37 5.35 -81.78
CA GLN A 64 -15.39 4.46 -82.39
C GLN A 64 -13.94 4.81 -81.99
N GLU A 65 -13.61 6.10 -81.88
CA GLU A 65 -12.29 6.56 -81.43
C GLU A 65 -12.01 6.18 -79.97
N HIS A 66 -13.03 6.32 -79.10
CA HIS A 66 -12.88 6.08 -77.67
C HIS A 66 -14.06 5.27 -77.09
N PRO A 67 -14.20 3.96 -77.38
CA PRO A 67 -15.35 3.17 -76.97
C PRO A 67 -15.43 3.01 -75.44
N SER A 68 -16.50 3.52 -74.82
CA SER A 68 -16.69 3.43 -73.37
C SER A 68 -18.14 3.62 -72.96
N MET A 69 -18.57 2.87 -71.94
CA MET A 69 -19.89 3.05 -71.31
C MET A 69 -19.84 3.95 -70.06
N ARG A 70 -18.72 4.63 -69.77
CA ARG A 70 -18.63 5.55 -68.63
C ARG A 70 -19.56 6.74 -68.85
N LYS A 71 -20.13 7.29 -67.77
CA LYS A 71 -21.06 8.44 -67.83
C LYS A 71 -20.48 9.61 -68.63
N ASN A 72 -19.21 9.94 -68.39
CA ASN A 72 -18.54 11.05 -69.06
C ASN A 72 -18.26 10.78 -70.55
N ALA A 73 -18.12 9.52 -70.95
CA ALA A 73 -17.90 9.16 -72.35
C ALA A 73 -19.18 9.33 -73.18
N LEU A 74 -20.33 8.87 -72.66
CA LEU A 74 -21.62 9.14 -73.30
C LEU A 74 -21.89 10.64 -73.43
N LEU A 75 -21.59 11.41 -72.38
CA LEU A 75 -21.69 12.87 -72.43
C LEU A 75 -20.74 13.47 -73.47
N SER A 76 -19.55 12.93 -73.69
CA SER A 76 -18.65 13.43 -74.74
C SER A 76 -19.19 13.16 -76.15
N TYR A 77 -19.81 12.01 -76.39
CA TYR A 77 -20.37 11.66 -77.71
C TYR A 77 -21.49 12.61 -78.11
N ILE A 78 -22.49 12.80 -77.24
CA ILE A 78 -23.62 13.70 -77.54
C ILE A 78 -23.18 15.18 -77.59
N LYS A 79 -22.16 15.57 -76.81
CA LYS A 79 -21.59 16.93 -76.88
C LYS A 79 -20.78 17.13 -78.16
N ALA A 80 -20.16 16.09 -78.71
CA ALA A 80 -19.50 16.16 -80.01
C ALA A 80 -20.52 16.43 -81.11
N ALA A 81 -21.64 15.70 -81.11
CA ALA A 81 -22.77 15.95 -82.01
C ALA A 81 -23.31 17.39 -81.87
N ASN A 82 -23.50 17.88 -80.64
CA ASN A 82 -23.95 19.27 -80.40
C ASN A 82 -22.98 20.30 -81.00
N ARG A 83 -21.67 20.09 -80.85
CA ARG A 83 -20.66 20.99 -81.43
C ARG A 83 -20.63 20.92 -82.96
N ALA A 84 -20.87 19.75 -83.56
CA ALA A 84 -20.93 19.61 -85.01
C ALA A 84 -22.13 20.35 -85.60
N LEU A 85 -23.34 20.16 -85.03
CA LEU A 85 -24.53 20.86 -85.48
C LEU A 85 -24.41 22.39 -85.34
N CYS A 86 -23.79 22.88 -84.26
CA CYS A 86 -23.55 24.31 -84.07
C CYS A 86 -22.57 24.93 -85.10
N LYS A 87 -21.75 24.11 -85.76
CA LYS A 87 -20.73 24.55 -86.73
C LYS A 87 -21.14 24.34 -88.19
N ALA A 88 -22.16 23.54 -88.44
CA ALA A 88 -22.51 23.04 -89.77
C ALA A 88 -23.06 24.13 -90.70
N ASP A 89 -23.87 25.06 -90.18
CA ASP A 89 -24.46 26.15 -90.96
C ASP A 89 -24.25 27.50 -90.25
N GLN A 90 -23.86 28.51 -91.04
CA GLN A 90 -23.57 29.88 -90.60
C GLN A 90 -24.83 30.76 -90.54
N LYS A 91 -25.92 30.39 -91.23
CA LYS A 91 -27.16 31.18 -91.29
C LYS A 91 -28.17 30.77 -90.23
N GLU A 92 -28.34 29.47 -90.01
CA GLU A 92 -29.24 28.93 -88.99
C GLU A 92 -28.60 27.75 -88.26
N ARG A 93 -28.91 27.56 -86.98
CA ARG A 93 -28.38 26.42 -86.23
C ARG A 93 -29.18 25.17 -86.54
N LEU A 94 -28.49 24.12 -86.97
CA LEU A 94 -29.07 22.77 -87.07
C LEU A 94 -29.46 22.27 -85.67
N LYS A 95 -30.63 21.63 -85.58
CA LYS A 95 -31.23 21.12 -84.35
C LYS A 95 -31.66 19.67 -84.56
N ALA A 96 -31.37 18.83 -83.58
CA ALA A 96 -31.82 17.45 -83.58
C ALA A 96 -32.15 16.97 -82.17
N SER A 97 -33.12 16.07 -82.09
CA SER A 97 -33.41 15.24 -80.95
C SER A 97 -32.62 13.95 -81.10
N VAL A 98 -31.76 13.58 -80.14
CA VAL A 98 -30.81 12.46 -80.30
C VAL A 98 -30.82 11.57 -79.07
N MET A 99 -30.86 10.24 -79.28
CA MET A 99 -30.75 9.19 -78.28
C MET A 99 -29.62 8.24 -78.65
N ILE A 100 -28.60 8.14 -77.80
CA ILE A 100 -27.43 7.27 -77.95
C ILE A 100 -27.48 6.19 -76.87
N VAL A 101 -27.43 4.93 -77.27
CA VAL A 101 -27.38 3.75 -76.39
C VAL A 101 -26.04 3.04 -76.54
N VAL A 102 -25.29 2.90 -75.46
CA VAL A 102 -24.02 2.16 -75.43
C VAL A 102 -24.13 0.95 -74.53
N THR A 103 -23.86 -0.24 -75.08
CA THR A 103 -23.82 -1.52 -74.36
C THR A 103 -22.41 -2.08 -74.32
N ASN A 104 -22.06 -2.81 -73.25
CA ASN A 104 -20.85 -3.64 -73.19
C ASN A 104 -21.18 -5.14 -73.24
N TYR A 105 -22.37 -5.47 -73.74
CA TYR A 105 -22.96 -6.80 -73.79
C TYR A 105 -23.33 -7.42 -72.43
N GLU A 106 -23.03 -6.78 -71.28
CA GLU A 106 -23.50 -7.17 -69.93
C GLU A 106 -24.57 -6.21 -69.40
N ALA A 107 -24.47 -4.95 -69.81
CA ALA A 107 -25.25 -3.83 -69.35
C ALA A 107 -25.27 -2.78 -70.46
N PHE A 108 -26.17 -1.81 -70.35
CA PHE A 108 -26.19 -0.64 -71.21
C PHE A 108 -26.34 0.64 -70.39
N ARG A 109 -26.05 1.74 -71.06
CA ARG A 109 -26.33 3.10 -70.61
C ARG A 109 -26.78 3.89 -71.83
N TYR A 110 -27.64 4.87 -71.64
CA TYR A 110 -28.10 5.73 -72.71
C TYR A 110 -27.95 7.20 -72.32
N VAL A 111 -27.80 8.05 -73.33
CA VAL A 111 -27.74 9.50 -73.20
C VAL A 111 -28.59 10.11 -74.29
N TYR A 112 -29.34 11.15 -73.95
CA TYR A 112 -30.24 11.78 -74.90
C TYR A 112 -30.42 13.27 -74.62
N ALA A 113 -30.88 13.96 -75.65
CA ALA A 113 -31.43 15.30 -75.56
C ALA A 113 -32.48 15.48 -76.66
N GLY A 114 -33.67 15.90 -76.26
CA GLY A 114 -34.86 16.02 -77.08
C GLY A 114 -35.98 15.09 -76.60
N ASN A 115 -36.82 14.69 -77.54
CA ASN A 115 -38.01 13.84 -77.40
C ASN A 115 -37.90 12.49 -78.16
N THR A 116 -36.70 12.08 -78.55
CA THR A 116 -36.44 10.71 -78.99
C THR A 116 -36.46 9.81 -77.76
N ARG A 117 -37.23 8.73 -77.84
CA ARG A 117 -37.57 7.91 -76.68
C ARG A 117 -36.92 6.54 -76.73
N LEU A 118 -36.63 6.02 -75.54
CA LEU A 118 -36.16 4.67 -75.29
C LEU A 118 -37.13 3.97 -74.35
N ARG A 119 -37.48 2.72 -74.66
CA ARG A 119 -38.10 1.77 -73.73
C ARG A 119 -37.30 0.48 -73.65
N LEU A 120 -37.25 -0.10 -72.47
CA LEU A 120 -36.74 -1.45 -72.23
C LEU A 120 -37.90 -2.34 -71.83
N TYR A 121 -38.11 -3.42 -72.57
CA TYR A 121 -39.03 -4.49 -72.22
C TYR A 121 -38.26 -5.69 -71.70
N ARG A 122 -38.80 -6.33 -70.67
CA ARG A 122 -38.26 -7.55 -70.06
C ARG A 122 -39.41 -8.47 -69.71
N ASN A 123 -39.39 -9.68 -70.25
CA ASN A 123 -40.48 -10.67 -70.08
C ASN A 123 -41.85 -10.05 -70.38
N GLY A 124 -41.96 -9.35 -71.52
CA GLY A 124 -43.19 -8.67 -71.96
C GLY A 124 -43.60 -7.42 -71.16
N ASN A 125 -42.83 -7.01 -70.14
CA ASN A 125 -43.18 -5.86 -69.30
C ASN A 125 -42.19 -4.70 -69.49
N LYS A 126 -42.68 -3.46 -69.50
CA LYS A 126 -41.85 -2.25 -69.54
C LYS A 126 -41.05 -2.09 -68.23
N LYS A 127 -39.72 -2.14 -68.33
CA LYS A 127 -38.79 -1.98 -67.20
C LYS A 127 -38.17 -0.59 -67.07
N GLU A 128 -37.89 0.07 -68.19
CA GLU A 128 -37.28 1.40 -68.22
C GLU A 128 -37.90 2.21 -69.36
N GLN A 129 -38.05 3.52 -69.15
CA GLN A 129 -38.51 4.47 -70.16
C GLN A 129 -37.73 5.78 -70.00
N SER A 130 -37.23 6.35 -71.11
CA SER A 130 -36.64 7.69 -71.09
C SER A 130 -37.73 8.75 -70.91
N ARG A 131 -37.35 9.94 -70.46
CA ARG A 131 -38.27 11.08 -70.33
C ARG A 131 -37.81 12.18 -71.24
N ASP A 132 -38.71 12.82 -71.96
CA ASP A 132 -38.32 13.87 -72.90
C ASP A 132 -37.68 15.04 -72.14
N THR A 133 -36.76 15.76 -72.77
CA THR A 133 -36.27 17.05 -72.26
C THR A 133 -37.18 18.19 -72.72
N SER A 134 -38.47 18.05 -72.41
CA SER A 134 -39.54 19.01 -72.68
C SER A 134 -40.03 19.69 -71.41
N LEU A 135 -40.64 20.88 -71.55
CA LEU A 135 -41.22 21.61 -70.42
C LEU A 135 -42.32 20.79 -69.72
N SER A 136 -43.13 20.03 -70.47
CA SER A 136 -44.16 19.18 -69.87
C SER A 136 -43.56 18.06 -69.00
N SER A 137 -42.44 17.48 -69.42
CA SER A 137 -41.74 16.43 -68.68
C SER A 137 -41.14 16.94 -67.36
N ASP A 138 -40.57 18.15 -67.36
CA ASP A 138 -40.07 18.80 -66.15
C ASP A 138 -41.23 19.16 -65.19
N LEU A 139 -42.34 19.71 -65.71
CA LEU A 139 -43.55 19.99 -64.93
C LEU A 139 -44.18 18.71 -64.35
N GLY A 140 -44.21 17.63 -65.14
CA GLY A 140 -44.72 16.33 -64.72
C GLY A 140 -43.93 15.75 -63.55
N LYS A 141 -42.61 15.94 -63.56
CA LYS A 141 -41.73 15.54 -62.47
C LYS A 141 -41.94 16.37 -61.20
N GLU A 142 -42.14 17.69 -61.32
CA GLU A 142 -42.39 18.57 -60.17
C GLU A 142 -43.77 18.35 -59.54
N LYS A 143 -44.79 18.09 -60.36
CA LYS A 143 -46.20 17.99 -59.94
C LYS A 143 -46.72 16.55 -59.80
N ASN A 144 -45.88 15.53 -60.01
CA ASN A 144 -46.26 14.11 -60.04
C ASN A 144 -47.47 13.83 -60.96
N LEU A 145 -47.46 14.38 -62.17
CA LEU A 145 -48.52 14.10 -63.16
C LEU A 145 -48.39 12.67 -63.71
N SER A 146 -49.52 12.04 -64.05
CA SER A 146 -49.50 10.73 -64.72
C SER A 146 -48.97 10.85 -66.15
N GLU A 147 -48.37 9.76 -66.65
CA GLU A 147 -47.84 9.68 -68.02
C GLU A 147 -48.94 9.94 -69.07
N ASP A 148 -50.19 9.51 -68.81
CA ASP A 148 -51.33 9.76 -69.69
C ASP A 148 -51.69 11.24 -69.83
N MET A 149 -51.51 12.02 -68.75
CA MET A 149 -51.72 13.47 -68.80
C MET A 149 -50.57 14.19 -69.52
N LEU A 150 -49.35 13.69 -69.39
CA LEU A 150 -48.19 14.23 -70.11
C LEU A 150 -48.27 13.96 -71.62
N ALA A 151 -48.79 12.79 -72.01
CA ALA A 151 -48.99 12.44 -73.41
C ALA A 151 -49.93 13.41 -74.13
N LYS A 152 -50.89 14.04 -73.43
CA LYS A 152 -51.87 14.98 -74.00
C LYS A 152 -51.53 16.46 -73.74
N HIS A 153 -50.39 16.75 -73.12
CA HIS A 153 -50.04 18.12 -72.74
C HIS A 153 -49.61 18.96 -73.94
N GLU A 154 -50.07 20.21 -74.04
CA GLU A 154 -49.77 21.11 -75.18
C GLU A 154 -48.26 21.37 -75.31
N GLU A 155 -47.57 21.64 -74.21
CA GLU A 155 -46.12 21.87 -74.17
C GLU A 155 -45.23 20.61 -74.32
N ARG A 156 -45.78 19.46 -74.76
CA ARG A 156 -45.00 18.21 -74.91
C ARG A 156 -43.89 18.31 -75.95
N ASN A 157 -44.05 19.18 -76.93
CA ASN A 157 -43.07 19.42 -78.00
C ASN A 157 -42.13 20.61 -77.70
N ASN A 158 -42.31 21.31 -76.58
CA ASN A 158 -41.46 22.45 -76.22
C ASN A 158 -40.20 21.99 -75.47
N LEU A 159 -39.10 21.83 -76.20
CA LEU A 159 -37.85 21.26 -75.70
C LEU A 159 -36.96 22.31 -75.02
N TYR A 160 -36.57 22.06 -73.76
CA TYR A 160 -35.57 22.89 -73.08
C TYR A 160 -34.13 22.45 -73.38
N ALA A 161 -33.93 21.22 -73.87
CA ALA A 161 -32.64 20.72 -74.33
C ALA A 161 -32.80 19.92 -75.64
N TYR A 162 -31.92 20.20 -76.59
CA TYR A 162 -31.82 19.53 -77.90
C TYR A 162 -30.37 19.65 -78.41
N VAL A 163 -29.95 18.77 -79.31
CA VAL A 163 -28.61 18.81 -79.90
C VAL A 163 -28.56 19.95 -80.92
N GLY A 164 -27.55 20.81 -80.84
CA GLY A 164 -27.46 22.06 -81.62
C GLY A 164 -27.76 23.34 -80.81
N GLN A 165 -28.04 23.21 -79.51
CA GLN A 165 -28.35 24.32 -78.61
C GLN A 165 -27.13 25.22 -78.29
N GLY A 166 -25.90 24.69 -78.43
CA GLY A 166 -24.66 25.42 -78.13
C GLY A 166 -24.20 25.26 -76.68
N ASP A 167 -23.69 26.33 -76.06
CA ASP A 167 -22.99 26.26 -74.76
C ASP A 167 -23.89 25.89 -73.57
N ARG A 168 -25.21 26.13 -73.66
CA ARG A 168 -26.18 25.80 -72.61
C ARG A 168 -26.71 24.36 -72.69
N PHE A 169 -26.16 23.54 -73.59
CA PHE A 169 -26.60 22.18 -73.84
C PHE A 169 -26.41 21.25 -72.63
N LYS A 170 -27.53 20.75 -72.08
CA LYS A 170 -27.59 19.84 -70.93
C LYS A 170 -28.28 18.52 -71.30
N PRO A 171 -27.54 17.54 -71.84
CA PRO A 171 -28.09 16.21 -72.11
C PRO A 171 -28.32 15.40 -70.82
N VAL A 172 -29.25 14.46 -70.88
CA VAL A 172 -29.57 13.55 -69.77
C VAL A 172 -28.90 12.20 -70.02
N VAL A 173 -28.24 11.65 -69.01
CA VAL A 173 -27.55 10.36 -69.07
C VAL A 173 -28.08 9.43 -67.99
N SER A 174 -28.36 8.18 -68.36
CA SER A 174 -28.96 7.21 -67.46
C SER A 174 -27.96 6.56 -66.49
N LYS A 175 -28.51 5.85 -65.48
CA LYS A 175 -27.72 4.93 -64.65
C LYS A 175 -27.27 3.73 -65.50
N LYS A 176 -26.30 2.97 -65.00
CA LYS A 176 -25.92 1.72 -65.67
C LYS A 176 -27.04 0.70 -65.43
N ILE A 177 -27.64 0.18 -66.49
CA ILE A 177 -28.74 -0.79 -66.43
C ILE A 177 -28.20 -2.15 -66.86
N LYS A 178 -28.43 -3.19 -66.05
CA LYS A 178 -27.95 -4.54 -66.34
C LYS A 178 -28.92 -5.22 -67.32
N LEU A 179 -28.35 -5.83 -68.36
CA LEU A 179 -29.13 -6.58 -69.35
C LEU A 179 -29.39 -8.00 -68.85
N GLU A 180 -30.51 -8.56 -69.26
CA GLU A 180 -30.90 -9.96 -69.11
C GLU A 180 -31.24 -10.56 -70.47
N ASN A 181 -31.18 -11.90 -70.56
CA ASN A 181 -31.56 -12.59 -71.79
C ASN A 181 -33.06 -12.37 -72.05
N GLY A 182 -33.41 -12.03 -73.29
CA GLY A 182 -34.77 -11.67 -73.69
C GLY A 182 -35.13 -10.19 -73.46
N ASP A 183 -34.18 -9.33 -73.07
CA ASP A 183 -34.42 -7.89 -73.02
C ASP A 183 -34.61 -7.32 -74.44
N ILE A 184 -35.58 -6.43 -74.62
CA ILE A 184 -35.82 -5.72 -75.88
C ILE A 184 -35.68 -4.22 -75.63
N LEU A 185 -34.79 -3.57 -76.38
CA LEU A 185 -34.66 -2.11 -76.39
C LEU A 185 -35.41 -1.55 -77.60
N ALA A 186 -36.36 -0.67 -77.35
CA ALA A 186 -37.16 0.01 -78.37
C ALA A 186 -36.78 1.50 -78.40
N LEU A 187 -36.34 2.00 -79.56
CA LEU A 187 -35.87 3.37 -79.79
C LEU A 187 -36.71 4.03 -80.88
N TYR A 188 -37.37 5.14 -80.59
CA TYR A 188 -38.32 5.72 -81.54
C TYR A 188 -38.38 7.26 -81.48
N THR A 189 -38.72 7.86 -82.62
CA THR A 189 -38.82 9.32 -82.83
C THR A 189 -40.25 9.84 -82.62
N ARG A 190 -40.45 11.15 -82.79
CA ARG A 190 -41.73 11.84 -82.58
C ARG A 190 -42.88 11.22 -83.37
N GLY A 191 -42.67 10.91 -84.65
CA GLY A 191 -43.72 10.36 -85.52
C GLY A 191 -44.35 9.06 -85.01
N ILE A 192 -43.63 8.27 -84.21
CA ILE A 192 -44.18 7.07 -83.57
C ILE A 192 -45.04 7.43 -82.36
N TRP A 193 -44.47 8.12 -81.36
CA TRP A 193 -45.12 8.25 -80.06
C TRP A 193 -46.21 9.31 -79.99
N GLU A 194 -46.31 10.19 -80.98
CA GLU A 194 -47.47 11.09 -81.10
C GLU A 194 -48.73 10.37 -81.55
N ASN A 195 -48.57 9.24 -82.25
CA ASN A 195 -49.66 8.47 -82.84
C ASN A 195 -49.93 7.15 -82.10
N LEU A 196 -48.90 6.53 -81.52
CA LEU A 196 -49.00 5.33 -80.69
C LEU A 196 -48.81 5.67 -79.22
N ASP A 197 -49.78 5.26 -78.40
CA ASP A 197 -49.71 5.46 -76.96
C ASP A 197 -48.80 4.43 -76.27
N GLY A 198 -48.59 4.64 -74.98
CA GLY A 198 -47.71 3.76 -74.23
C GLY A 198 -48.25 2.35 -74.04
N GLY A 199 -49.56 2.17 -73.92
CA GLY A 199 -50.19 0.86 -73.74
C GLY A 199 -50.12 0.04 -75.02
N GLU A 200 -50.38 0.68 -76.16
CA GLU A 200 -50.31 0.06 -77.49
C GLU A 200 -48.92 -0.50 -77.80
N LEU A 201 -47.86 0.26 -77.50
CA LEU A 201 -46.50 -0.25 -77.62
C LEU A 201 -46.24 -1.39 -76.62
N ASP A 202 -46.76 -1.28 -75.40
CA ASP A 202 -46.59 -2.33 -74.39
C ASP A 202 -47.28 -3.65 -74.83
N ASP A 203 -48.42 -3.58 -75.49
CA ASP A 203 -49.12 -4.74 -76.07
C ASP A 203 -48.29 -5.39 -77.19
N VAL A 204 -47.79 -4.61 -78.16
CA VAL A 204 -46.93 -5.11 -79.26
C VAL A 204 -45.70 -5.86 -78.72
N PHE A 205 -45.01 -5.30 -77.72
CA PHE A 205 -43.82 -5.94 -77.16
C PHE A 205 -44.11 -7.01 -76.10
N SER A 206 -45.36 -7.14 -75.64
CA SER A 206 -45.78 -8.25 -74.79
C SER A 206 -45.95 -9.55 -75.58
N GLU A 207 -46.35 -9.43 -76.85
CA GLU A 207 -46.54 -10.54 -77.80
C GLU A 207 -45.33 -10.78 -78.72
N ALA A 208 -44.26 -10.00 -78.54
CA ALA A 208 -43.05 -10.07 -79.35
C ALA A 208 -42.45 -11.49 -79.35
N LYS A 209 -42.22 -12.01 -80.57
CA LYS A 209 -41.53 -13.27 -80.83
C LYS A 209 -40.03 -13.05 -81.02
N ASP A 210 -39.30 -14.08 -81.44
CA ASP A 210 -37.84 -14.03 -81.56
C ASP A 210 -37.30 -13.14 -82.72
N ASP A 211 -38.16 -12.64 -83.62
CA ASP A 211 -37.74 -11.77 -84.75
C ASP A 211 -38.06 -10.29 -84.48
N PRO A 212 -37.03 -9.41 -84.36
CA PRO A 212 -37.22 -7.98 -84.17
C PRO A 212 -38.07 -7.29 -85.26
N LYS A 213 -38.10 -7.83 -86.49
CA LYS A 213 -38.84 -7.25 -87.61
C LYS A 213 -40.35 -7.42 -87.48
N GLU A 214 -40.80 -8.52 -86.89
CA GLU A 214 -42.23 -8.79 -86.70
C GLU A 214 -42.85 -7.73 -85.80
N SER A 215 -42.26 -7.47 -84.62
CA SER A 215 -42.73 -6.44 -83.70
C SER A 215 -42.66 -5.02 -84.28
N LEU A 216 -41.71 -4.74 -85.18
CA LEU A 216 -41.66 -3.45 -85.87
C LEU A 216 -42.80 -3.30 -86.88
N ASN A 217 -43.07 -4.34 -87.67
CA ASN A 217 -44.17 -4.35 -88.63
C ASN A 217 -45.52 -4.24 -87.91
N ASP A 218 -45.71 -4.93 -86.79
CA ASP A 218 -46.94 -4.86 -85.99
C ASP A 218 -47.18 -3.43 -85.47
N ALA A 219 -46.12 -2.77 -84.98
CA ALA A 219 -46.21 -1.37 -84.55
C ALA A 219 -46.48 -0.42 -85.71
N GLU A 220 -45.86 -0.63 -86.87
CA GLU A 220 -46.11 0.17 -88.07
C GLU A 220 -47.53 -0.04 -88.61
N GLU A 221 -48.04 -1.28 -88.66
CA GLU A 221 -49.41 -1.57 -89.07
C GLU A 221 -50.41 -0.87 -88.14
N LEU A 222 -50.17 -0.91 -86.82
CA LEU A 222 -50.99 -0.20 -85.84
C LEU A 222 -50.96 1.32 -86.07
N LEU A 223 -49.78 1.89 -86.35
CA LEU A 223 -49.62 3.31 -86.67
C LEU A 223 -50.41 3.69 -87.93
N LEU A 224 -50.26 2.93 -89.02
CA LEU A 224 -50.91 3.20 -90.31
C LEU A 224 -52.43 2.98 -90.25
N SER A 225 -52.90 2.02 -89.45
CA SER A 225 -54.33 1.72 -89.28
C SER A 225 -55.13 2.93 -88.73
N LYS A 226 -54.47 3.81 -87.97
CA LYS A 226 -55.10 5.01 -87.39
C LYS A 226 -55.37 6.12 -88.42
N GLN A 227 -54.79 6.03 -89.62
CA GLN A 227 -54.92 7.03 -90.68
C GLN A 227 -54.75 8.48 -90.17
N PRO A 228 -53.61 8.81 -89.54
CA PRO A 228 -53.36 10.16 -89.05
C PRO A 228 -53.45 11.19 -90.20
N LYS A 229 -54.08 12.34 -89.93
CA LYS A 229 -54.29 13.40 -90.94
C LYS A 229 -52.98 13.93 -91.52
N THR A 230 -51.94 13.97 -90.71
CA THR A 230 -50.58 14.39 -91.04
C THR A 230 -49.63 13.48 -90.26
N LEU A 231 -48.98 12.56 -90.97
CA LEU A 231 -47.94 11.70 -90.38
C LEU A 231 -46.59 12.33 -90.65
N GLU A 232 -45.88 12.74 -89.60
CA GLU A 232 -44.51 13.26 -89.74
C GLU A 232 -43.50 12.14 -90.04
N ASN A 233 -42.23 12.50 -90.17
CA ASN A 233 -41.14 11.52 -90.21
C ASN A 233 -41.20 10.61 -88.99
N TYR A 234 -41.03 9.32 -89.21
CA TYR A 234 -40.99 8.35 -88.13
C TYR A 234 -39.86 7.35 -88.34
N THR A 235 -39.17 7.06 -87.25
CA THR A 235 -38.15 6.03 -87.19
C THR A 235 -38.34 5.21 -85.94
N PHE A 236 -38.35 3.89 -86.12
CA PHE A 236 -38.47 2.93 -85.04
C PHE A 236 -37.39 1.86 -85.18
N ALA A 237 -36.55 1.71 -84.16
CA ALA A 237 -35.53 0.66 -84.07
C ALA A 237 -35.72 -0.20 -82.83
N THR A 238 -35.52 -1.51 -82.99
CA THR A 238 -35.56 -2.50 -81.91
C THR A 238 -34.24 -3.26 -81.82
N ILE A 239 -33.80 -3.55 -80.60
CA ILE A 239 -32.59 -4.33 -80.32
C ILE A 239 -32.96 -5.43 -79.33
N PHE A 240 -32.99 -6.67 -79.81
CA PHE A 240 -33.30 -7.88 -79.05
C PHE A 240 -32.02 -8.47 -78.49
N VAL A 241 -32.03 -8.77 -77.19
CA VAL A 241 -30.88 -9.26 -76.44
C VAL A 241 -31.09 -10.73 -76.08
N ASP A 242 -30.93 -11.62 -77.06
CA ASP A 242 -31.16 -13.06 -76.85
C ASP A 242 -30.17 -13.65 -75.83
N LYS A 243 -28.92 -13.16 -75.85
CA LYS A 243 -27.86 -13.63 -74.95
C LYS A 243 -26.94 -12.52 -74.49
N VAL A 244 -26.88 -12.33 -73.16
CA VAL A 244 -25.99 -11.39 -72.47
C VAL A 244 -24.63 -12.04 -72.16
N PHE A 245 -23.55 -11.25 -72.21
CA PHE A 245 -22.22 -11.69 -71.82
C PHE A 245 -22.11 -11.93 -70.30
N THR A 246 -21.66 -13.13 -69.90
CA THR A 246 -21.38 -13.49 -68.51
C THR A 246 -19.91 -13.85 -68.29
N ASP A 247 -19.23 -13.18 -67.35
CA ASP A 247 -17.84 -13.49 -66.98
C ASP A 247 -17.76 -14.79 -66.13
N PRO A 248 -17.11 -15.87 -66.63
CA PRO A 248 -17.02 -17.15 -65.94
C PRO A 248 -16.13 -17.15 -64.67
N GLU A 249 -15.20 -16.20 -64.51
CA GLU A 249 -14.26 -16.20 -63.36
C GLU A 249 -14.75 -15.43 -62.13
N ARG A 250 -15.78 -14.61 -62.29
CA ARG A 250 -16.22 -13.65 -61.27
C ARG A 250 -16.67 -14.32 -59.95
N LYS A 251 -17.26 -15.53 -60.04
CA LYS A 251 -17.67 -16.32 -58.87
C LYS A 251 -16.48 -16.84 -58.06
N LYS A 252 -15.36 -17.19 -58.70
CA LYS A 252 -14.15 -17.70 -58.01
C LYS A 252 -13.45 -16.60 -57.20
N LYS A 253 -13.37 -15.38 -57.75
CA LYS A 253 -12.75 -14.22 -57.06
C LYS A 253 -13.50 -13.82 -55.79
N ARG A 254 -14.85 -13.80 -55.81
CA ARG A 254 -15.67 -13.49 -54.62
C ARG A 254 -15.50 -14.50 -53.48
N LYS A 255 -15.41 -15.80 -53.80
CA LYS A 255 -15.17 -16.85 -52.79
C LYS A 255 -13.80 -16.67 -52.10
N LYS A 256 -12.73 -16.34 -52.84
CA LYS A 256 -11.40 -16.10 -52.26
C LYS A 256 -11.41 -14.91 -51.29
N ILE A 257 -12.04 -13.80 -51.66
CA ILE A 257 -12.13 -12.61 -50.78
C ILE A 257 -12.90 -12.94 -49.50
N ALA A 258 -14.03 -13.66 -49.61
CA ALA A 258 -14.80 -14.07 -48.44
C ALA A 258 -13.99 -14.92 -47.45
N ILE A 259 -13.19 -15.89 -47.95
CA ILE A 259 -12.33 -16.72 -47.10
C ILE A 259 -11.28 -15.87 -46.37
N ILE A 260 -10.64 -14.93 -47.07
CA ILE A 260 -9.64 -14.03 -46.46
C ILE A 260 -10.28 -13.15 -45.38
N CYS A 261 -11.47 -12.59 -45.64
CA CYS A 261 -12.19 -11.78 -44.67
C CYS A 261 -12.59 -12.60 -43.43
N ILE A 262 -13.07 -13.84 -43.60
CA ILE A 262 -13.42 -14.73 -42.48
C ILE A 262 -12.17 -15.04 -41.65
N ALA A 263 -11.05 -15.39 -42.29
CA ALA A 263 -9.79 -15.63 -41.59
C ALA A 263 -9.32 -14.41 -40.79
N ALA A 264 -9.42 -13.20 -41.36
CA ALA A 264 -9.07 -11.97 -40.67
C ALA A 264 -9.97 -11.70 -39.44
N VAL A 265 -11.28 -11.94 -39.54
CA VAL A 265 -12.21 -11.79 -38.42
C VAL A 265 -11.89 -12.76 -37.28
N VAL A 266 -11.57 -14.02 -37.60
CA VAL A 266 -11.18 -15.02 -36.59
C VAL A 266 -9.91 -14.59 -35.84
N ILE A 267 -8.90 -14.07 -36.55
CA ILE A 267 -7.67 -13.56 -35.94
C ILE A 267 -7.98 -12.37 -35.01
N ILE A 268 -8.80 -11.42 -35.45
CA ILE A 268 -9.20 -10.27 -34.63
C ILE A 268 -9.93 -10.73 -33.36
N LEU A 269 -10.86 -11.68 -33.47
CA LEU A 269 -11.56 -12.24 -32.31
C LEU A 269 -10.60 -12.94 -31.35
N ALA A 270 -9.65 -13.73 -31.86
CA ALA A 270 -8.64 -14.39 -31.04
C ALA A 270 -7.76 -13.38 -30.29
N VAL A 271 -7.26 -12.35 -30.99
CA VAL A 271 -6.47 -11.27 -30.36
C VAL A 271 -7.30 -10.51 -29.32
N SER A 272 -8.55 -10.20 -29.63
CA SER A 272 -9.46 -9.52 -28.70
C SER A 272 -9.72 -10.35 -27.44
N ALA A 273 -9.89 -11.66 -27.58
CA ALA A 273 -10.05 -12.58 -26.45
C ALA A 273 -8.78 -12.66 -25.59
N VAL A 274 -7.59 -12.68 -26.21
CA VAL A 274 -6.31 -12.65 -25.48
C VAL A 274 -6.16 -11.33 -24.71
N ILE A 275 -6.44 -10.19 -25.33
CA ILE A 275 -6.40 -8.87 -24.67
C ILE A 275 -7.37 -8.82 -23.50
N TRP A 276 -8.62 -9.28 -23.70
CA TRP A 276 -9.62 -9.34 -22.63
C TRP A 276 -9.17 -10.25 -21.48
N PHE A 277 -8.58 -11.40 -21.77
CA PHE A 277 -8.07 -12.31 -20.75
C PHE A 277 -6.91 -11.69 -19.96
N LEU A 278 -5.95 -11.04 -20.64
CA LEU A 278 -4.84 -10.33 -19.99
C LEU A 278 -5.35 -9.16 -19.15
N HIS A 279 -6.31 -8.39 -19.65
CA HIS A 279 -6.91 -7.28 -18.91
C HIS A 279 -7.67 -7.76 -17.67
N ARG A 280 -8.47 -8.84 -17.79
CA ARG A 280 -9.17 -9.45 -16.65
C ARG A 280 -8.22 -10.07 -15.62
N ARG A 281 -7.05 -10.56 -16.05
CA ARG A 281 -5.99 -11.02 -15.15
C ARG A 281 -5.34 -9.84 -14.43
N TYR A 282 -5.08 -8.74 -15.14
CA TYR A 282 -4.52 -7.52 -14.56
C TYR A 282 -5.46 -6.93 -13.50
N ILE A 283 -6.75 -6.77 -13.79
CA ILE A 283 -7.75 -6.24 -12.84
C ILE A 283 -7.79 -7.09 -11.57
N ARG A 284 -7.90 -8.43 -11.68
CA ARG A 284 -7.94 -9.31 -10.50
C ARG A 284 -6.69 -9.18 -9.64
N LEU A 285 -5.52 -9.03 -10.26
CA LEU A 285 -4.26 -8.87 -9.54
C LEU A 285 -4.20 -7.53 -8.80
N VAL A 286 -4.78 -6.45 -9.36
CA VAL A 286 -4.94 -5.17 -8.66
C VAL A 286 -5.91 -5.29 -7.49
N GLU A 287 -7.08 -5.92 -7.69
CA GLU A 287 -8.07 -6.14 -6.64
C GLU A 287 -7.52 -6.97 -5.47
N ASP A 288 -6.78 -8.05 -5.75
CA ASP A 288 -6.15 -8.87 -4.72
C ASP A 288 -5.05 -8.10 -3.97
N MET A 289 -4.23 -7.31 -4.67
CA MET A 289 -3.21 -6.45 -4.06
C MET A 289 -3.85 -5.40 -3.14
N ASP A 290 -4.87 -4.67 -3.61
CA ASP A 290 -5.56 -3.64 -2.83
C ASP A 290 -6.25 -4.24 -1.60
N ARG A 291 -6.86 -5.42 -1.73
CA ARG A 291 -7.46 -6.13 -0.59
C ARG A 291 -6.41 -6.46 0.47
N ARG A 292 -5.31 -7.12 0.07
CA ARG A 292 -4.23 -7.53 1.00
C ARG A 292 -3.55 -6.33 1.66
N TYR A 293 -3.40 -5.22 0.91
CA TYR A 293 -2.90 -3.97 1.46
C TYR A 293 -3.86 -3.37 2.50
N ALA A 294 -5.16 -3.41 2.26
CA ALA A 294 -6.15 -2.99 3.26
C ALA A 294 -6.14 -3.92 4.49
N ASP A 295 -6.12 -5.24 4.29
CA ASP A 295 -6.06 -6.24 5.37
C ASP A 295 -4.79 -6.04 6.23
N THR A 296 -3.66 -5.64 5.63
CA THR A 296 -2.44 -5.27 6.35
C THR A 296 -2.68 -4.13 7.34
N ILE A 297 -3.39 -3.09 6.91
CA ILE A 297 -3.67 -1.91 7.74
C ILE A 297 -4.65 -2.29 8.86
N GLU A 298 -5.68 -3.07 8.54
CA GLU A 298 -6.67 -3.57 9.51
C GLU A 298 -5.99 -4.42 10.60
N TYR A 299 -5.11 -5.36 10.22
CA TYR A 299 -4.37 -6.15 11.19
C TYR A 299 -3.41 -5.32 12.06
N ILE A 300 -2.84 -4.22 11.55
CA ILE A 300 -2.05 -3.29 12.39
C ILE A 300 -2.95 -2.61 13.41
N GLN A 301 -4.14 -2.16 13.01
CA GLN A 301 -5.11 -1.53 13.93
C GLN A 301 -5.57 -2.51 15.02
N ASP A 302 -5.71 -3.79 14.66
CA ASP A 302 -5.99 -4.88 15.60
C ASP A 302 -4.76 -5.32 16.42
N SER A 303 -3.63 -4.62 16.30
CA SER A 303 -2.35 -4.94 16.97
C SER A 303 -1.80 -6.33 16.63
N ASN A 304 -2.20 -6.91 15.48
CA ASN A 304 -1.75 -8.20 14.99
C ASN A 304 -0.65 -8.06 13.93
N PHE A 305 0.53 -7.66 14.38
CA PHE A 305 1.69 -7.39 13.51
C PHE A 305 2.22 -8.64 12.79
N ILE A 306 2.00 -9.84 13.32
CA ILE A 306 2.37 -11.10 12.66
C ILE A 306 1.53 -11.30 11.39
N ARG A 307 0.19 -11.24 11.51
CA ARG A 307 -0.72 -11.37 10.37
C ARG A 307 -0.57 -10.22 9.38
N ALA A 308 -0.43 -8.98 9.88
CA ALA A 308 -0.14 -7.84 9.03
C ALA A 308 1.11 -8.07 8.16
N GLY A 309 2.17 -8.66 8.75
CA GLY A 309 3.39 -8.98 8.02
C GLY A 309 3.22 -10.04 6.93
N GLU A 310 2.35 -11.04 7.14
CA GLU A 310 2.01 -12.05 6.14
C GLU A 310 1.28 -11.42 4.95
N GLU A 311 0.19 -10.68 5.20
CA GLU A 311 -0.59 -10.01 4.16
C GLU A 311 0.24 -8.96 3.40
N ALA A 312 1.10 -8.21 4.09
CA ALA A 312 1.96 -7.22 3.47
C ALA A 312 2.97 -7.86 2.49
N LYS A 313 3.55 -9.01 2.84
CA LYS A 313 4.46 -9.76 1.95
C LYS A 313 3.73 -10.27 0.71
N GLU A 314 2.50 -10.75 0.91
CA GLU A 314 1.64 -11.20 -0.18
C GLU A 314 1.21 -10.04 -1.10
N ALA A 315 0.82 -8.90 -0.55
CA ALA A 315 0.52 -7.67 -1.28
C ALA A 315 1.74 -7.17 -2.07
N LEU A 316 2.94 -7.22 -1.47
CA LEU A 316 4.18 -6.83 -2.14
C LEU A 316 4.45 -7.70 -3.38
N ALA A 317 4.28 -9.02 -3.27
CA ALA A 317 4.46 -9.93 -4.38
C ALA A 317 3.48 -9.63 -5.54
N ASP A 318 2.26 -9.19 -5.25
CA ASP A 318 1.28 -8.80 -6.27
C ASP A 318 1.62 -7.42 -6.88
N ALA A 319 2.10 -6.47 -6.07
CA ALA A 319 2.59 -5.17 -6.54
C ALA A 319 3.82 -5.32 -7.47
N GLU A 320 4.73 -6.25 -7.19
CA GLU A 320 5.89 -6.58 -8.04
C GLU A 320 5.46 -7.16 -9.39
N LYS A 321 4.49 -8.08 -9.40
CA LYS A 321 3.92 -8.63 -10.65
C LYS A 321 3.25 -7.53 -11.49
N LEU A 322 2.60 -6.57 -10.84
CA LEU A 322 2.01 -5.39 -11.48
C LEU A 322 3.05 -4.34 -11.91
N ARG A 323 4.29 -4.43 -11.40
CA ARG A 323 5.36 -3.43 -11.55
C ARG A 323 4.96 -2.03 -11.07
N ASN A 324 4.08 -1.96 -10.05
CA ASN A 324 3.61 -0.71 -9.49
C ASN A 324 4.61 -0.18 -8.45
N LYS A 325 5.54 0.67 -8.88
CA LYS A 325 6.63 1.20 -8.04
C LYS A 325 6.14 1.94 -6.79
N GLU A 326 5.01 2.64 -6.88
CA GLU A 326 4.46 3.38 -5.75
C GLU A 326 4.01 2.42 -4.64
N TYR A 327 3.22 1.40 -5.00
CA TYR A 327 2.73 0.41 -4.05
C TYR A 327 3.85 -0.49 -3.51
N ILE A 328 4.85 -0.84 -4.34
CA ILE A 328 6.04 -1.55 -3.88
C ILE A 328 6.72 -0.77 -2.75
N GLN A 329 6.90 0.55 -2.92
CA GLN A 329 7.52 1.39 -1.89
C GLN A 329 6.64 1.48 -0.64
N LYS A 330 5.35 1.80 -0.81
CA LYS A 330 4.39 1.91 0.31
C LYS A 330 4.35 0.63 1.14
N ILE A 331 4.10 -0.52 0.52
CA ILE A 331 4.02 -1.81 1.20
C ILE A 331 5.37 -2.17 1.84
N SER A 332 6.50 -1.86 1.20
CA SER A 332 7.82 -2.07 1.79
C SER A 332 8.03 -1.26 3.07
N ASP A 333 7.53 -0.04 3.14
CA ASP A 333 7.64 0.80 4.34
C ASP A 333 6.75 0.26 5.48
N TYR A 334 5.57 -0.26 5.18
CA TYR A 334 4.75 -1.02 6.14
C TYR A 334 5.47 -2.28 6.66
N ILE A 335 6.10 -3.08 5.79
CA ILE A 335 6.85 -4.27 6.21
C ILE A 335 7.98 -3.89 7.18
N LYS A 336 8.76 -2.84 6.88
CA LYS A 336 9.86 -2.38 7.76
C LYS A 336 9.34 -1.86 9.10
N LEU A 337 8.17 -1.24 9.13
CA LEU A 337 7.50 -0.85 10.37
C LEU A 337 7.14 -2.11 11.17
N ILE A 338 6.42 -3.05 10.55
CA ILE A 338 5.98 -4.31 11.18
C ILE A 338 7.18 -5.08 11.75
N GLU A 339 8.27 -5.20 11.00
CA GLU A 339 9.51 -5.84 11.48
C GLU A 339 10.13 -5.11 12.68
N ALA A 340 10.08 -3.77 12.71
CA ALA A 340 10.58 -3.01 13.86
C ALA A 340 9.69 -3.19 15.09
N VAL A 341 8.36 -3.24 14.91
CA VAL A 341 7.41 -3.47 16.00
C VAL A 341 7.58 -4.88 16.54
N ASN A 342 7.63 -5.92 15.69
CA ASN A 342 7.85 -7.29 16.12
C ASN A 342 9.16 -7.46 16.90
N LYS A 343 10.24 -6.79 16.47
CA LYS A 343 11.51 -6.78 17.23
C LYS A 343 11.35 -6.10 18.60
N ALA A 344 10.60 -5.01 18.67
CA ALA A 344 10.35 -4.31 19.92
C ALA A 344 9.47 -5.14 20.88
N ASP A 345 8.45 -5.82 20.34
CA ASP A 345 7.60 -6.76 21.07
C ASP A 345 8.43 -7.93 21.62
N GLU A 346 9.35 -8.49 20.83
CA GLU A 346 10.25 -9.56 21.29
C GLU A 346 11.10 -9.14 22.49
N ALA A 347 11.65 -7.92 22.47
CA ALA A 347 12.40 -7.37 23.61
C ALA A 347 11.50 -7.07 24.81
N TYR A 348 10.28 -6.58 24.58
CA TYR A 348 9.29 -6.29 25.61
C TYR A 348 8.83 -7.57 26.32
N ASP A 349 8.46 -8.60 25.56
CA ASP A 349 8.02 -9.90 26.08
C ASP A 349 9.18 -10.66 26.76
N GLY A 350 10.42 -10.38 26.35
CA GLY A 350 11.63 -10.86 27.00
C GLY A 350 12.01 -10.12 28.30
N GLY A 351 11.25 -9.11 28.71
CA GLY A 351 11.52 -8.30 29.91
C GLY A 351 12.66 -7.28 29.78
N ASN A 352 13.24 -7.13 28.59
CA ASN A 352 14.35 -6.20 28.33
C ASN A 352 13.80 -4.80 27.99
N TYR A 353 13.19 -4.13 28.98
CA TYR A 353 12.42 -2.91 28.75
C TYR A 353 13.22 -1.72 28.21
N GLU A 354 14.51 -1.58 28.55
CA GLU A 354 15.38 -0.56 27.96
C GLU A 354 15.63 -0.80 26.44
N GLU A 355 15.87 -2.05 26.05
CA GLU A 355 16.04 -2.40 24.63
C GLU A 355 14.71 -2.26 23.87
N ALA A 356 13.60 -2.67 24.49
CA ALA A 356 12.26 -2.51 23.96
C ALA A 356 11.95 -1.03 23.72
N GLN A 357 12.25 -0.13 24.66
CA GLN A 357 12.04 1.31 24.53
C GLN A 357 12.73 1.87 23.29
N ASN A 358 14.03 1.56 23.12
CA ASN A 358 14.83 2.01 21.98
C ASN A 358 14.29 1.45 20.66
N SER A 359 13.85 0.20 20.67
CA SER A 359 13.26 -0.47 19.50
C SER A 359 11.90 0.13 19.11
N TYR A 360 11.03 0.45 20.08
CA TYR A 360 9.77 1.14 19.83
C TYR A 360 9.97 2.58 19.35
N ILE A 361 10.95 3.32 19.86
CA ILE A 361 11.30 4.66 19.34
C ILE A 361 11.74 4.57 17.87
N SER A 362 12.52 3.53 17.55
CA SER A 362 12.93 3.24 16.16
C SER A 362 11.73 2.86 15.29
N ALA A 363 10.81 2.04 15.79
CA ALA A 363 9.57 1.69 15.11
C ALA A 363 8.67 2.91 14.87
N ARG A 364 8.52 3.80 15.86
CA ARG A 364 7.77 5.06 15.74
C ARG A 364 8.34 5.98 14.65
N THR A 365 9.66 5.99 14.51
CA THR A 365 10.33 6.75 13.43
C THR A 365 9.99 6.18 12.06
N ARG A 366 9.89 4.85 11.93
CA ARG A 366 9.45 4.17 10.70
C ARG A 366 7.96 4.37 10.43
N SER A 367 7.13 4.46 11.47
CA SER A 367 5.68 4.63 11.37
C SER A 367 5.28 5.87 10.57
N ARG A 368 6.11 6.92 10.58
CA ARG A 368 5.95 8.14 9.75
C ARG A 368 5.89 7.86 8.24
N TYR A 369 6.50 6.77 7.78
CA TYR A 369 6.50 6.37 6.37
C TYR A 369 5.39 5.36 6.03
N ALA A 370 4.63 4.92 7.03
CA ALA A 370 3.53 3.97 6.92
C ALA A 370 2.26 4.56 7.55
N ASP A 371 2.00 5.83 7.21
CA ASP A 371 0.78 6.58 7.55
C ASP A 371 0.45 6.61 9.06
N HIS A 372 1.47 6.56 9.92
CA HIS A 372 1.32 6.54 11.37
C HIS A 372 0.44 5.38 11.88
N ALA A 373 0.32 4.29 11.10
CA ALA A 373 -0.65 3.23 11.34
C ALA A 373 -0.48 2.51 12.68
N ALA A 374 0.73 2.48 13.24
CA ALA A 374 1.03 1.80 14.50
C ALA A 374 1.32 2.76 15.67
N ASP A 375 1.13 4.08 15.50
CA ASP A 375 1.54 5.07 16.51
C ASP A 375 0.83 4.87 17.84
N ASP A 376 -0.47 4.57 17.82
CA ASP A 376 -1.27 4.36 19.04
C ASP A 376 -0.73 3.17 19.86
N TYR A 377 -0.53 2.02 19.21
CA TYR A 377 0.05 0.83 19.84
C TYR A 377 1.45 1.11 20.39
N ILE A 378 2.31 1.74 19.59
CA ILE A 378 3.70 2.03 19.99
C ILE A 378 3.74 3.00 21.18
N ASN A 379 2.92 4.04 21.17
CA ASN A 379 2.89 5.02 22.26
C ASN A 379 2.35 4.39 23.55
N GLN A 380 1.32 3.55 23.47
CA GLN A 380 0.81 2.79 24.62
C GLN A 380 1.90 1.88 25.21
N LYS A 381 2.64 1.15 24.36
CA LYS A 381 3.75 0.30 24.82
C LYS A 381 4.88 1.12 25.47
N LEU A 382 5.22 2.27 24.91
CA LEU A 382 6.22 3.18 25.47
C LEU A 382 5.81 3.73 26.85
N GLU A 383 4.53 4.02 27.05
CA GLU A 383 3.98 4.44 28.35
C GLU A 383 4.12 3.32 29.39
N HIS A 384 3.70 2.10 29.05
CA HIS A 384 3.88 0.93 29.93
C HIS A 384 5.35 0.68 30.28
N ILE A 385 6.26 0.79 29.29
CA ILE A 385 7.70 0.65 29.53
C ILE A 385 8.21 1.72 30.49
N ALA A 386 7.77 2.97 30.34
CA ALA A 386 8.18 4.05 31.23
C ALA A 386 7.74 3.79 32.69
N ASP A 387 6.54 3.26 32.89
CA ASP A 387 6.06 2.85 34.20
C ASP A 387 6.90 1.71 34.78
N TYR A 388 7.22 0.70 33.97
CA TYR A 388 8.01 -0.46 34.43
C TYR A 388 9.44 -0.06 34.80
N LEU A 389 10.08 0.79 33.99
CA LEU A 389 11.39 1.36 34.30
C LEU A 389 11.36 2.19 35.59
N SER A 390 10.28 2.95 35.82
CA SER A 390 10.11 3.70 37.06
C SER A 390 10.00 2.78 38.29
N VAL A 391 9.38 1.61 38.18
CA VAL A 391 9.36 0.59 39.25
C VAL A 391 10.80 0.14 39.57
N PHE A 392 11.59 -0.20 38.55
CA PHE A 392 12.99 -0.58 38.75
C PHE A 392 13.82 0.53 39.39
N ASP A 393 13.64 1.78 38.96
CA ASP A 393 14.34 2.92 39.54
C ASP A 393 13.99 3.12 41.02
N TYR A 394 12.73 2.96 41.41
CA TYR A 394 12.33 3.00 42.81
C TYR A 394 12.97 1.88 43.63
N ILE A 395 13.02 0.66 43.11
CA ILE A 395 13.68 -0.48 43.78
C ILE A 395 15.17 -0.17 43.97
N ARG A 396 15.87 0.23 42.91
CA ARG A 396 17.31 0.55 42.97
C ARG A 396 17.62 1.69 43.94
N LEU A 397 16.76 2.71 44.00
CA LEU A 397 16.88 3.79 44.98
C LEU A 397 16.65 3.28 46.40
N GLY A 398 15.67 2.39 46.60
CA GLY A 398 15.44 1.71 47.87
C GLY A 398 16.66 0.89 48.33
N ASP A 399 17.24 0.10 47.41
CA ASP A 399 18.42 -0.73 47.69
C ASP A 399 19.61 0.14 48.13
N ALA A 400 19.88 1.22 47.40
CA ALA A 400 20.95 2.15 47.73
C ALA A 400 20.75 2.86 49.09
N LEU A 401 19.49 3.11 49.49
CA LEU A 401 19.16 3.70 50.79
C LEU A 401 19.26 2.68 51.93
N ASN A 402 18.85 1.44 51.68
CA ASN A 402 18.97 0.32 52.60
C ASN A 402 20.45 0.04 52.93
N GLU A 403 21.31 0.02 51.91
CA GLU A 403 22.77 -0.11 52.09
C GLU A 403 23.40 1.03 52.90
N GLN A 404 22.78 2.23 52.89
CA GLN A 404 23.22 3.38 53.68
C GLN A 404 22.67 3.39 55.12
N GLY A 405 21.80 2.43 55.49
CA GLY A 405 21.13 2.37 56.79
C GLY A 405 19.93 3.32 56.93
N ASP A 406 19.47 3.94 55.84
CA ASP A 406 18.29 4.83 55.85
C ASP A 406 17.01 4.02 55.59
N TYR A 407 16.68 3.14 56.53
CA TYR A 407 15.60 2.15 56.40
C TYR A 407 14.22 2.78 56.12
N ASP A 408 13.90 3.91 56.75
CA ASP A 408 12.58 4.54 56.59
C ASP A 408 12.40 5.10 55.17
N LYS A 409 13.45 5.68 54.57
CA LYS A 409 13.38 6.14 53.18
C LYS A 409 13.44 4.99 52.19
N ALA A 410 14.18 3.93 52.48
CA ALA A 410 14.19 2.72 51.67
C ALA A 410 12.79 2.10 51.60
N GLU A 411 12.10 2.00 52.76
CA GLU A 411 10.72 1.52 52.85
C GLU A 411 9.77 2.36 51.98
N GLU A 412 9.87 3.68 52.05
CA GLU A 412 9.07 4.59 51.22
C GLU A 412 9.25 4.29 49.72
N LYS A 413 10.50 4.08 49.28
CA LYS A 413 10.80 3.81 47.86
C LYS A 413 10.28 2.45 47.41
N TYR A 414 10.45 1.40 48.21
CA TYR A 414 9.89 0.09 47.86
C TYR A 414 8.36 0.07 47.88
N LEU A 415 7.71 0.82 48.78
CA LEU A 415 6.26 1.00 48.78
C LEU A 415 5.78 1.76 47.53
N GLN A 416 6.51 2.79 47.10
CA GLN A 416 6.26 3.49 45.83
C GLN A 416 6.38 2.54 44.64
N ALA A 417 7.45 1.72 44.59
CA ALA A 417 7.63 0.69 43.57
C ALA A 417 6.45 -0.30 43.55
N LYS A 418 6.07 -0.84 44.72
CA LYS A 418 4.95 -1.78 44.88
C LYS A 418 3.62 -1.18 44.46
N GLN A 419 3.34 0.06 44.86
CA GLN A 419 2.10 0.75 44.52
C GLN A 419 2.01 1.00 43.01
N LEU A 420 3.09 1.50 42.41
CA LEU A 420 3.15 1.73 40.96
C LEU A 420 2.99 0.40 40.20
N ALA A 421 3.79 -0.61 40.54
CA ALA A 421 3.72 -1.94 39.93
C ALA A 421 2.32 -2.56 40.02
N THR A 422 1.64 -2.39 41.16
CA THR A 422 0.24 -2.82 41.34
C THR A 422 -0.71 -2.03 40.44
N GLY A 423 -0.53 -0.70 40.36
CA GLY A 423 -1.37 0.19 39.54
C GLY A 423 -1.27 -0.09 38.04
N VAL A 424 -0.10 -0.52 37.57
CA VAL A 424 0.16 -0.82 36.15
C VAL A 424 0.13 -2.32 35.83
N TYR A 425 -0.34 -3.15 36.77
CA TYR A 425 -0.45 -4.61 36.64
C TYR A 425 0.88 -5.32 36.31
N TYR A 426 2.02 -4.78 36.77
CA TYR A 426 3.34 -5.37 36.60
C TYR A 426 3.66 -6.34 37.75
N GLU A 427 3.26 -7.59 37.59
CA GLU A 427 3.37 -8.61 38.67
C GLU A 427 4.81 -8.96 39.05
N GLU A 428 5.76 -8.97 38.11
CA GLU A 428 7.16 -9.27 38.43
C GLU A 428 7.79 -8.17 39.29
N GLY A 429 7.73 -6.91 38.85
CA GLY A 429 8.24 -5.79 39.64
C GLY A 429 7.53 -5.63 40.98
N ARG A 430 6.24 -6.01 41.06
CA ARG A 430 5.51 -6.06 42.34
C ARG A 430 6.09 -7.11 43.29
N LYS A 431 6.45 -8.29 42.80
CA LYS A 431 7.09 -9.34 43.59
C LYS A 431 8.49 -8.91 44.04
N GLU A 432 9.28 -8.32 43.15
CA GLU A 432 10.60 -7.80 43.48
C GLU A 432 10.52 -6.72 44.57
N ALA A 433 9.60 -5.76 44.46
CA ALA A 433 9.39 -4.75 45.49
C ALA A 433 8.93 -5.33 46.84
N ILE A 434 8.13 -6.41 46.83
CA ILE A 434 7.74 -7.11 48.06
C ILE A 434 8.93 -7.85 48.67
N SER A 435 9.73 -8.56 47.86
CA SER A 435 10.94 -9.23 48.33
C SER A 435 11.91 -8.24 48.96
N ALA A 436 12.13 -7.09 48.32
CA ALA A 436 13.01 -6.05 48.84
C ALA A 436 12.49 -5.45 50.17
N LEU A 437 11.17 -5.34 50.35
CA LEU A 437 10.56 -4.96 51.63
C LEU A 437 10.76 -6.04 52.71
N GLU A 438 10.62 -7.31 52.36
CA GLU A 438 10.86 -8.42 53.29
C GLU A 438 12.32 -8.43 53.75
N ASP A 439 13.26 -8.30 52.82
CA ASP A 439 14.70 -8.21 53.10
C ASP A 439 15.02 -6.97 53.97
N LEU A 440 14.40 -5.82 53.68
CA LEU A 440 14.53 -4.60 54.49
C LEU A 440 14.12 -4.84 55.95
N TYR A 441 12.95 -5.45 56.16
CA TYR A 441 12.44 -5.69 57.52
C TYR A 441 13.28 -6.74 58.27
N GLN A 442 13.77 -7.76 57.56
CA GLN A 442 14.68 -8.74 58.15
C GLN A 442 15.99 -8.08 58.58
N ASN A 443 16.62 -7.27 57.72
CA ASN A 443 17.84 -6.54 58.05
C ASN A 443 17.63 -5.61 59.25
N ARG A 444 16.49 -4.89 59.30
CA ARG A 444 16.14 -4.02 60.44
C ARG A 444 15.97 -4.80 61.74
N GLN A 445 15.41 -6.01 61.68
CA GLN A 445 15.28 -6.87 62.86
C GLN A 445 16.64 -7.40 63.33
N GLU A 446 17.48 -7.88 62.42
CA GLU A 446 18.82 -8.38 62.74
C GLU A 446 19.71 -7.28 63.34
N GLU A 447 19.63 -6.05 62.83
CA GLU A 447 20.35 -4.91 63.41
C GLU A 447 19.80 -4.55 64.80
N ALA A 448 18.48 -4.52 65.00
CA ALA A 448 17.87 -4.26 66.31
C ALA A 448 18.25 -5.34 67.34
N GLU A 449 18.29 -6.61 66.95
CA GLU A 449 18.76 -7.72 67.79
C GLU A 449 20.25 -7.59 68.11
N SER A 450 21.09 -7.21 67.14
CA SER A 450 22.53 -6.95 67.36
C SER A 450 22.75 -5.78 68.33
N VAL A 451 22.02 -4.68 68.17
CA VAL A 451 22.08 -3.52 69.09
C VAL A 451 21.65 -3.94 70.49
N LYS A 452 20.57 -4.72 70.63
CA LYS A 452 20.11 -5.23 71.92
C LYS A 452 21.12 -6.16 72.58
N GLN A 453 21.75 -7.06 71.81
CA GLN A 453 22.81 -7.94 72.31
C GLN A 453 24.02 -7.14 72.78
N LYS A 454 24.51 -6.18 71.98
CA LYS A 454 25.62 -5.30 72.39
C LYS A 454 25.29 -4.50 73.65
N ALA A 455 24.07 -3.97 73.76
CA ALA A 455 23.62 -3.26 74.96
C ALA A 455 23.53 -4.19 76.18
N GLN A 456 23.10 -5.44 75.99
CA GLN A 456 23.07 -6.44 77.05
C GLN A 456 24.47 -6.87 77.50
N GLU A 457 25.39 -7.13 76.56
CA GLU A 457 26.79 -7.41 76.85
C GLU A 457 27.45 -6.26 77.61
N GLN A 458 27.21 -5.01 77.18
CA GLN A 458 27.69 -3.83 77.90
C GLN A 458 27.12 -3.73 79.31
N ALA A 459 25.81 -3.97 79.49
CA ALA A 459 25.19 -3.98 80.82
C ALA A 459 25.72 -5.11 81.72
N GLU A 460 26.00 -6.29 81.17
CA GLU A 460 26.60 -7.41 81.90
C GLU A 460 28.03 -7.09 82.37
N ILE A 461 28.83 -6.45 81.51
CA ILE A 461 30.17 -5.96 81.87
C ILE A 461 30.07 -4.87 82.95
N GLU A 462 29.10 -3.96 82.87
CA GLU A 462 28.88 -2.90 83.87
C GLU A 462 28.51 -3.47 85.25
N VAL A 463 27.57 -4.41 85.30
CA VAL A 463 27.19 -5.10 86.54
C VAL A 463 28.37 -5.86 87.14
N SER A 464 29.15 -6.55 86.30
CA SER A 464 30.35 -7.27 86.74
C SER A 464 31.41 -6.30 87.31
N ALA A 465 31.66 -5.17 86.64
CA ALA A 465 32.60 -4.14 87.11
C ALA A 465 32.17 -3.56 88.46
N ALA A 466 30.87 -3.25 88.62
CA ALA A 466 30.32 -2.74 89.87
C ALA A 466 30.41 -3.78 91.01
N GLN A 467 30.14 -5.05 90.73
CA GLN A 467 30.23 -6.13 91.71
C GLN A 467 31.68 -6.30 92.20
N LEU A 468 32.66 -6.28 91.30
CA LEU A 468 34.09 -6.32 91.65
C LEU A 468 34.49 -5.11 92.52
N ALA A 469 33.97 -3.92 92.22
CA ALA A 469 34.21 -2.74 93.05
C ALA A 469 33.61 -2.89 94.46
N VAL A 470 32.42 -3.49 94.60
CA VAL A 470 31.79 -3.77 95.89
C VAL A 470 32.57 -4.83 96.69
N GLU A 471 33.07 -5.87 96.02
CA GLU A 471 33.94 -6.89 96.65
C GLU A 471 35.25 -6.28 97.12
N GLY A 472 35.84 -5.36 96.34
CA GLY A 472 36.98 -4.56 96.75
C GLY A 472 36.68 -3.69 97.97
N ASP A 473 35.54 -2.98 97.98
CA ASP A 473 35.10 -2.16 99.12
C ASP A 473 34.92 -3.00 100.40
N LYS A 474 34.40 -4.22 100.26
CA LYS A 474 34.23 -5.15 101.38
C LYS A 474 35.58 -5.65 101.91
N ALA A 475 36.47 -6.12 101.04
CA ALA A 475 37.80 -6.59 101.43
C ALA A 475 38.62 -5.46 102.11
N PHE A 476 38.50 -4.23 101.61
CA PHE A 476 39.12 -3.05 102.22
C PHE A 476 38.61 -2.80 103.64
N ALA A 477 37.29 -2.93 103.88
CA ALA A 477 36.69 -2.77 105.19
C ALA A 477 37.08 -3.88 106.19
N GLU A 478 37.36 -5.08 105.69
CA GLU A 478 37.84 -6.23 106.48
C GLU A 478 39.35 -6.18 106.78
N GLY A 479 40.08 -5.23 106.19
CA GLY A 479 41.52 -5.05 106.38
C GLY A 479 42.40 -5.89 105.45
N ASP A 480 41.81 -6.59 104.47
CA ASP A 480 42.53 -7.37 103.44
C ASP A 480 42.81 -6.51 102.20
N TYR A 481 43.86 -5.69 102.30
CA TYR A 481 44.21 -4.70 101.26
C TYR A 481 44.79 -5.33 99.99
N ASP A 482 45.38 -6.52 100.07
CA ASP A 482 45.91 -7.24 98.90
C ASP A 482 44.76 -7.77 98.03
N SER A 483 43.76 -8.41 98.65
CA SER A 483 42.56 -8.86 97.94
C SER A 483 41.74 -7.67 97.43
N ALA A 484 41.60 -6.60 98.21
CA ALA A 484 40.93 -5.37 97.76
C ALA A 484 41.60 -4.77 96.51
N SER A 485 42.94 -4.75 96.49
CA SER A 485 43.71 -4.25 95.34
C SER A 485 43.48 -5.08 94.08
N ALA A 486 43.41 -6.41 94.20
CA ALA A 486 43.10 -7.30 93.09
C ALA A 486 41.68 -7.07 92.53
N PHE A 487 40.67 -6.99 93.40
CA PHE A 487 39.28 -6.73 93.00
C PHE A 487 39.12 -5.36 92.32
N TYR A 488 39.74 -4.30 92.84
CA TYR A 488 39.72 -2.98 92.20
C TYR A 488 40.47 -2.95 90.87
N ALA A 489 41.60 -3.65 90.73
CA ALA A 489 42.31 -3.76 89.46
C ALA A 489 41.46 -4.46 88.39
N MET A 490 40.77 -5.54 88.76
CA MET A 490 39.82 -6.23 87.87
C MET A 490 38.62 -5.35 87.52
N ALA A 491 38.09 -4.58 88.47
CA ALA A 491 37.01 -3.62 88.20
C ALA A 491 37.44 -2.50 87.23
N ILE A 492 38.68 -2.00 87.36
CA ILE A 492 39.25 -1.00 86.44
C ILE A 492 39.35 -1.55 85.02
N GLU A 493 39.86 -2.77 84.85
CA GLU A 493 39.94 -3.42 83.53
C GLU A 493 38.54 -3.49 82.87
N LYS A 494 37.50 -3.84 83.64
CA LYS A 494 36.11 -3.89 83.15
C LYS A 494 35.53 -2.52 82.84
N TYR A 495 35.80 -1.48 83.63
CA TYR A 495 35.38 -0.12 83.29
C TYR A 495 36.15 0.46 82.09
N GLN A 496 37.40 0.06 81.87
CA GLN A 496 38.16 0.41 80.66
C GLN A 496 37.60 -0.26 79.41
N GLU A 497 37.17 -1.53 79.50
CA GLU A 497 36.45 -2.22 78.42
C GLU A 497 35.16 -1.46 78.01
N LEU A 498 34.50 -0.78 78.96
CA LEU A 498 33.31 0.05 78.73
C LEU A 498 33.62 1.49 78.29
N GLY A 499 34.89 1.94 78.37
CA GLY A 499 35.27 3.33 78.16
C GLY A 499 34.76 4.30 79.24
N ASP A 500 34.44 3.80 80.45
CA ASP A 500 33.98 4.62 81.57
C ASP A 500 35.16 5.18 82.37
N ASP A 501 35.80 6.21 81.82
CA ASP A 501 36.96 6.86 82.42
C ASP A 501 36.67 7.43 83.82
N VAL A 502 35.41 7.77 84.11
CA VAL A 502 35.01 8.35 85.40
C VAL A 502 35.11 7.29 86.49
N HIS A 503 34.52 6.11 86.26
CA HIS A 503 34.63 5.00 87.22
C HIS A 503 36.06 4.46 87.30
N VAL A 504 36.82 4.44 86.20
CA VAL A 504 38.25 4.08 86.23
C VAL A 504 39.01 4.98 87.21
N VAL A 505 38.87 6.31 87.10
CA VAL A 505 39.56 7.25 88.01
C VAL A 505 39.10 7.08 89.47
N LEU A 506 37.80 6.86 89.68
CA LEU A 506 37.24 6.65 91.01
C LEU A 506 37.81 5.39 91.67
N ILE A 507 37.78 4.25 90.97
CA ILE A 507 38.29 2.98 91.49
C ILE A 507 39.82 3.01 91.61
N GLN A 508 40.53 3.70 90.70
CA GLN A 508 41.98 3.92 90.82
C GLN A 508 42.33 4.67 92.11
N THR A 509 41.53 5.66 92.51
CA THR A 509 41.74 6.37 93.78
C THR A 509 41.57 5.44 94.99
N LYS A 510 40.61 4.51 94.93
CA LYS A 510 40.42 3.48 95.96
C LYS A 510 41.59 2.49 95.98
N LEU A 511 42.07 2.05 94.82
CA LEU A 511 43.25 1.19 94.68
C LEU A 511 44.50 1.85 95.27
N ASP A 512 44.72 3.13 95.00
CA ASP A 512 45.83 3.89 95.57
C ASP A 512 45.70 4.00 97.10
N SER A 513 44.47 4.11 97.62
CA SER A 513 44.20 4.08 99.07
C SER A 513 44.51 2.71 99.70
N CYS A 514 44.25 1.60 99.00
CA CYS A 514 44.69 0.26 99.44
C CYS A 514 46.22 0.20 99.58
N ARG A 515 46.94 0.73 98.58
CA ARG A 515 48.41 0.71 98.57
C ARG A 515 48.98 1.52 99.72
N LEU A 516 48.45 2.72 99.96
CA LEU A 516 48.85 3.55 101.09
C LEU A 516 48.59 2.85 102.44
N LYS A 517 47.46 2.17 102.59
CA LYS A 517 47.13 1.43 103.81
C LYS A 517 48.01 0.18 104.01
N ALA A 518 48.31 -0.54 102.94
CA ALA A 518 49.23 -1.66 102.97
C ALA A 518 50.66 -1.20 103.32
N GLU A 519 51.10 -0.05 102.80
CA GLU A 519 52.38 0.57 103.19
C GLU A 519 52.38 1.00 104.66
N GLU A 520 51.31 1.64 105.16
CA GLU A 520 51.17 2.01 106.58
C GLU A 520 51.25 0.78 107.50
N ILE A 521 50.59 -0.32 107.13
CA ILE A 521 50.66 -1.59 107.87
C ILE A 521 52.08 -2.15 107.86
N LYS A 522 52.75 -2.13 106.71
CA LYS A 522 54.13 -2.61 106.59
C LYS A 522 55.12 -1.77 107.38
N GLU A 523 54.93 -0.45 107.43
CA GLU A 523 55.73 0.45 108.27
C GLU A 523 55.51 0.17 109.76
N LYS A 524 54.25 0.02 110.20
CA LYS A 524 53.94 -0.37 111.58
C LYS A 524 54.48 -1.76 111.92
N GLU A 525 54.42 -2.71 111.00
CA GLU A 525 54.99 -4.05 111.17
C GLU A 525 56.51 -3.98 111.31
N GLN A 526 57.18 -3.18 110.48
CA GLN A 526 58.63 -2.95 110.59
C GLN A 526 58.97 -2.25 111.91
N GLN A 527 58.19 -1.26 112.34
CA GLN A 527 58.37 -0.59 113.64
C GLN A 527 58.19 -1.57 114.80
N ALA A 528 57.19 -2.45 114.76
CA ALA A 528 57.02 -3.51 115.74
C ALA A 528 58.23 -4.46 115.73
N GLN A 529 58.72 -4.84 114.55
CA GLN A 529 59.89 -5.70 114.41
C GLN A 529 61.17 -5.05 114.94
N ASP A 530 61.34 -3.74 114.75
CA ASP A 530 62.46 -2.97 115.30
C ASP A 530 62.40 -2.98 116.83
N TYR A 531 61.21 -2.79 117.42
CA TYR A 531 61.02 -2.94 118.88
C TYR A 531 61.29 -4.38 119.36
N VAL A 532 60.98 -5.42 118.57
CA VAL A 532 61.39 -6.80 118.90
C VAL A 532 62.90 -6.94 118.87
N ASN A 533 63.57 -6.37 117.88
CA ASN A 533 65.03 -6.46 117.75
C ASN A 533 65.72 -5.70 118.91
N ASP A 534 65.26 -4.50 119.22
CA ASP A 534 65.74 -3.70 120.36
C ASP A 534 65.47 -4.41 121.68
N GLY A 535 64.30 -5.03 121.83
CA GLY A 535 63.96 -5.85 123.01
C GLY A 535 64.91 -7.04 123.18
N LYS A 536 65.26 -7.74 122.09
CA LYS A 536 66.26 -8.82 122.11
C LYS A 536 67.62 -8.30 122.52
N GLN A 537 68.06 -7.19 121.94
CA GLN A 537 69.35 -6.59 122.27
C GLN A 537 69.43 -6.15 123.75
N GLN A 538 68.37 -5.53 124.29
CA GLN A 538 68.33 -5.13 125.70
C GLN A 538 68.30 -6.34 126.66
N ALA A 539 67.67 -7.45 126.25
CA ALA A 539 67.71 -8.71 127.00
C ALA A 539 69.13 -9.31 127.01
N ASP A 540 69.82 -9.30 125.85
CA ASP A 540 71.21 -9.75 125.73
C ASP A 540 72.17 -8.88 126.57
N ASP A 541 71.90 -7.58 126.69
CA ASP A 541 72.66 -6.61 127.49
C ASP A 541 72.33 -6.65 129.01
N GLY A 542 71.40 -7.53 129.44
CA GLY A 542 70.99 -7.69 130.85
C GLY A 542 70.01 -6.64 131.38
N ASN A 543 69.43 -5.80 130.53
CA ASN A 543 68.47 -4.76 130.91
C ASN A 543 67.02 -5.24 130.77
N TYR A 544 66.64 -6.23 131.57
CA TYR A 544 65.39 -6.99 131.39
C TYR A 544 64.10 -6.16 131.53
N VAL A 545 64.09 -5.11 132.36
CA VAL A 545 62.92 -4.20 132.50
C VAL A 545 62.68 -3.40 131.21
N GLU A 546 63.74 -2.92 130.57
CA GLU A 546 63.63 -2.17 129.31
C GLU A 546 63.31 -3.11 128.14
N ALA A 547 63.88 -4.33 128.12
CA ALA A 547 63.52 -5.36 127.15
C ALA A 547 62.03 -5.70 127.17
N LYS A 548 61.45 -5.91 128.36
CA LYS A 548 60.01 -6.16 128.54
C LYS A 548 59.16 -4.99 128.04
N LYS A 549 59.59 -3.75 128.23
CA LYS A 549 58.91 -2.56 127.72
C LYS A 549 58.93 -2.49 126.19
N GLN A 550 60.06 -2.82 125.55
CA GLN A 550 60.15 -2.86 124.09
C GLN A 550 59.27 -3.98 123.50
N TYR A 551 59.23 -5.16 124.11
CA TYR A 551 58.32 -6.23 123.68
C TYR A 551 56.84 -5.89 123.89
N LEU A 552 56.47 -5.18 124.97
CA LEU A 552 55.10 -4.67 125.14
C LEU A 552 54.72 -3.65 124.06
N LEU A 553 55.64 -2.78 123.66
CA LEU A 553 55.42 -1.84 122.56
C LEU A 553 55.23 -2.56 121.23
N ALA A 554 56.10 -3.54 120.92
CA ALA A 554 55.95 -4.38 119.73
C ALA A 554 54.63 -5.18 119.73
N LYS A 555 54.26 -5.76 120.87
CA LYS A 555 53.03 -6.56 121.02
C LYS A 555 51.79 -5.72 120.81
N ASN A 556 51.75 -4.51 121.36
CA ASN A 556 50.61 -3.60 121.17
C ASN A 556 50.43 -3.25 119.70
N ILE A 557 51.53 -3.03 118.97
CA ILE A 557 51.46 -2.77 117.52
C ILE A 557 51.02 -4.02 116.75
N TYR A 558 51.57 -5.20 117.03
CA TYR A 558 51.11 -6.44 116.37
C TYR A 558 49.64 -6.75 116.65
N LYS A 559 49.16 -6.49 117.87
CA LYS A 559 47.75 -6.64 118.24
C LYS A 559 46.85 -5.60 117.58
N GLU A 560 47.32 -4.36 117.40
CA GLU A 560 46.62 -3.32 116.63
C GLU A 560 46.52 -3.70 115.14
N LEU A 561 47.52 -4.39 114.60
CA LEU A 561 47.55 -4.90 113.22
C LEU A 561 46.81 -6.24 113.05
N GLY A 562 46.23 -6.82 114.11
CA GLY A 562 45.54 -8.12 114.06
C GLY A 562 46.47 -9.32 113.84
N MET A 563 47.78 -9.17 114.06
CA MET A 563 48.78 -10.23 113.94
C MET A 563 48.91 -11.00 115.27
N ASP A 564 47.84 -11.68 115.66
CA ASP A 564 47.71 -12.33 116.97
C ASP A 564 48.81 -13.38 117.22
N ASP A 565 49.21 -14.14 116.20
CA ASP A 565 50.31 -15.13 116.30
C ASP A 565 51.63 -14.47 116.74
N LYS A 566 51.98 -13.31 116.14
CA LYS A 566 53.19 -12.56 116.50
C LYS A 566 53.08 -11.90 117.88
N ALA A 567 51.88 -11.50 118.27
CA ALA A 567 51.62 -10.96 119.60
C ALA A 567 51.75 -12.05 120.69
N GLU A 568 51.36 -13.29 120.40
CA GLU A 568 51.49 -14.46 121.28
C GLU A 568 52.97 -14.91 121.41
N GLU A 569 53.74 -14.88 120.31
CA GLU A 569 55.19 -15.10 120.38
C GLU A 569 55.91 -14.14 121.34
N LEU A 570 55.48 -12.87 121.35
CA LEU A 570 56.03 -11.87 122.28
C LEU A 570 55.60 -12.12 123.74
N ASP A 571 54.42 -12.70 123.97
CA ASP A 571 54.03 -13.14 125.32
C ASP A 571 54.97 -14.22 125.83
N GLY A 572 55.30 -15.21 125.00
CA GLY A 572 56.30 -16.23 125.34
C GLY A 572 57.67 -15.63 125.67
N LEU A 573 58.14 -14.67 124.88
CA LEU A 573 59.42 -13.98 125.14
C LEU A 573 59.40 -13.15 126.44
N MET A 574 58.27 -12.52 126.77
CA MET A 574 58.12 -11.76 128.01
C MET A 574 57.96 -12.64 129.26
N GLU A 575 57.39 -13.84 129.13
CA GLU A 575 57.37 -14.83 130.21
C GLU A 575 58.78 -15.32 130.55
N ILE A 576 59.61 -15.57 129.54
CA ILE A 576 61.02 -15.95 129.74
C ILE A 576 61.78 -14.83 130.48
N LEU A 577 61.62 -13.58 130.05
CA LEU A 577 62.19 -12.41 130.74
C LEU A 577 61.71 -12.24 132.18
N ALA A 578 60.45 -12.58 132.48
CA ALA A 578 59.92 -12.49 133.84
C ALA A 578 60.60 -13.48 134.79
N VAL A 579 60.95 -14.68 134.29
CA VAL A 579 61.72 -15.68 135.06
C VAL A 579 63.15 -15.19 135.32
N GLU A 580 63.78 -14.52 134.36
CA GLU A 580 65.14 -13.96 134.50
C GLU A 580 65.18 -12.78 135.50
N LEU A 581 64.17 -11.90 135.49
CA LEU A 581 64.00 -10.84 136.49
C LEU A 581 63.81 -11.37 137.92
N GLU A 582 63.05 -12.48 138.09
CA GLU A 582 62.90 -13.13 139.40
C GLU A 582 64.21 -13.78 139.88
N GLN A 583 65.08 -14.24 138.96
CA GLN A 583 66.40 -14.75 139.31
C GLN A 583 67.37 -13.63 139.73
N GLU A 584 67.36 -12.48 139.05
CA GLU A 584 68.14 -11.30 139.45
C GLU A 584 67.66 -10.70 140.79
N ASP A 585 66.34 -10.62 141.03
CA ASP A 585 65.79 -10.16 142.32
C ASP A 585 66.12 -11.16 143.46
N MET A 586 66.23 -12.46 143.16
CA MET A 586 66.74 -13.46 144.12
C MET A 586 68.27 -13.36 144.35
N GLU A 587 69.05 -12.99 143.33
CA GLU A 587 70.50 -12.74 143.48
C GLU A 587 70.80 -11.40 144.20
N GLN A 588 69.97 -10.37 144.05
CA GLN A 588 70.09 -9.08 144.77
C GLN A 588 69.49 -9.10 146.20
N SER A 589 68.48 -9.94 146.47
CA SER A 589 67.97 -10.15 147.84
C SER A 589 68.86 -11.07 148.70
N SER A 590 69.61 -11.98 148.07
CA SER A 590 70.62 -12.80 148.76
C SER A 590 71.90 -12.04 149.18
N THR A 591 72.06 -10.79 148.75
CA THR A 591 73.20 -9.92 149.14
C THR A 591 72.86 -8.89 150.23
N ASN A 592 71.58 -8.69 150.60
CA ASN A 592 71.15 -7.64 151.53
C ASN A 592 70.45 -8.10 152.82
N GLU A 593 70.26 -9.41 153.03
CA GLU A 593 69.82 -9.95 154.33
C GLU A 593 70.98 -10.65 155.07
N THR A 594 71.17 -10.25 156.33
CA THR A 594 71.95 -10.96 157.36
C THR A 594 73.48 -10.88 157.32
N LEU A 595 73.96 -9.63 157.28
CA LEU A 595 75.05 -9.12 158.10
C LEU A 595 74.59 -8.85 159.55
N ASP A 596 73.67 -9.69 160.09
CA ASP A 596 73.07 -9.51 161.41
C ASP A 596 72.83 -10.87 162.10
N GLY A 597 73.85 -11.35 162.82
CA GLY A 597 73.72 -12.44 163.78
C GLY A 597 74.94 -13.37 163.89
N ILE A 598 75.75 -13.25 164.94
CA ILE A 598 76.43 -14.40 165.55
C ILE A 598 75.65 -14.79 166.80
N LEU A 599 75.05 -15.99 166.80
CA LEU A 599 74.71 -16.86 167.95
C LEU A 599 74.43 -18.24 167.32
N GLN A 600 75.18 -19.33 167.45
CA GLN A 600 76.24 -19.80 168.35
C GLN A 600 77.07 -20.87 167.61
N GLU A 601 78.38 -20.89 167.89
CA GLU A 601 79.45 -21.83 167.45
C GLU A 601 79.88 -21.86 165.98
#